data_AF-A0A1W9ZCU4-F1
#
_entry.id   AF-A0A1W9ZCU4-F1
#
_cell.length_a   1.000
_cell.length_b   1.000
_cell.length_c   1.000
_cell.angle_alpha   90.00
_cell.angle_beta   90.00
_cell.angle_gamma   90.00
#
_symmetry.space_group_name_H-M   'P 1'
#
loop_
_entity.id
_entity.type
_entity.pdbx_description
1 polymer ?
#
loop_
_entity_poly.entity_id
_entity_poly.type
_entity_poly.pdbx_seq_one_letter_code
_entity_poly.pdbx_strand_id
1 'polypeptide(L)'
;MSAPTVPGQVLPCHVGDPDLWFADTPADLERAKTLCAGCPVRRQCLAAALERAEPWGVWGGEIIDRGSVLSFKRPRGRPRKDQRRDGAAA
;
A
#
# COMPACT_ATOMS: atom_id res chain seq x y z
N MET A 1 -11.16 -20.60 -13.66
CA MET A 1 -11.59 -19.49 -12.78
C MET A 1 -11.46 -18.21 -13.58
N SER A 2 -12.57 -17.68 -14.07
CA SER A 2 -12.58 -16.52 -14.95
C SER A 2 -12.32 -15.26 -14.12
N ALA A 3 -11.22 -14.56 -14.40
CA ALA A 3 -11.02 -13.22 -13.89
C ALA A 3 -12.19 -12.33 -14.38
N PRO A 4 -12.87 -11.58 -13.51
CA PRO A 4 -13.89 -10.64 -13.93
C PRO A 4 -13.18 -9.54 -14.72
N THR A 5 -13.18 -9.69 -16.03
CA THR A 5 -12.82 -8.61 -16.95
C THR A 5 -13.89 -7.56 -16.75
N VAL A 6 -13.54 -6.43 -16.12
CA VAL A 6 -14.39 -5.23 -16.15
C VAL A 6 -14.07 -4.55 -17.48
N PRO A 7 -14.87 -4.75 -18.55
CA PRO A 7 -14.54 -4.18 -19.84
C PRO A 7 -14.93 -2.70 -19.81
N GLY A 8 -13.97 -1.81 -20.02
CA GLY A 8 -14.23 -0.39 -20.28
C GLY A 8 -14.07 0.57 -19.11
N GLN A 9 -13.67 0.14 -17.91
CA GLN A 9 -13.35 1.06 -16.82
C GLN A 9 -11.84 1.31 -16.74
N VAL A 10 -11.44 2.56 -16.93
CA VAL A 10 -10.05 3.00 -16.70
C VAL A 10 -9.73 2.86 -15.21
N LEU A 11 -8.74 2.04 -14.87
CA LEU A 11 -8.30 1.83 -13.50
C LEU A 11 -7.34 2.96 -13.07
N PRO A 12 -7.44 3.47 -11.83
CA PRO A 12 -6.52 4.50 -11.33
C PRO A 12 -5.04 4.11 -11.47
N CYS A 13 -4.70 2.83 -11.34
CA CYS A 13 -3.33 2.33 -11.48
C CYS A 13 -2.84 2.20 -12.92
N HIS A 14 -3.72 2.35 -13.91
CA HIS A 14 -3.35 2.34 -15.33
C HIS A 14 -3.27 3.77 -15.91
N VAL A 15 -3.53 4.79 -15.10
CA VAL A 15 -3.43 6.20 -15.48
C VAL A 15 -2.37 6.91 -14.66
N GLY A 16 -1.60 7.76 -15.31
CA GLY A 16 -0.51 8.50 -14.68
C GLY A 16 0.75 7.66 -14.50
N ASP A 17 1.46 7.90 -13.40
CA ASP A 17 2.78 7.34 -13.13
C ASP A 17 2.68 5.97 -12.42
N PRO A 18 3.16 4.86 -13.03
CA PRO A 18 3.22 3.54 -12.41
C PRO A 18 4.09 3.51 -11.14
N ASP A 19 5.15 4.33 -11.08
CA ASP A 19 6.12 4.29 -9.98
C ASP A 19 5.50 4.72 -8.65
N LEU A 20 4.40 5.48 -8.69
CA LEU A 20 3.65 5.88 -7.50
C LEU A 20 3.08 4.67 -6.73
N TRP A 21 2.64 3.63 -7.44
CA TRP A 21 2.05 2.41 -6.85
C TRP A 21 3.10 1.52 -6.21
N PHE A 22 4.34 1.68 -6.64
CA PHE A 22 5.53 1.05 -6.14
C PHE A 22 6.47 2.14 -5.60
N ALA A 23 5.96 3.03 -4.75
CA ALA A 23 6.80 4.02 -4.10
C ALA A 23 7.41 3.47 -2.81
N ASP A 24 8.65 3.85 -2.52
CA ASP A 24 9.30 3.45 -1.28
C ASP A 24 8.96 4.38 -0.10
N THR A 25 8.49 5.59 -0.40
CA THR A 25 8.16 6.60 0.60
C THR A 25 6.76 6.39 1.17
N PRO A 26 6.55 6.57 2.48
CA PRO A 26 5.21 6.45 3.07
C PRO A 26 4.21 7.45 2.50
N ALA A 27 4.64 8.67 2.18
CA ALA A 27 3.75 9.71 1.67
C ALA A 27 3.16 9.36 0.29
N ASP A 28 3.98 8.80 -0.59
CA ASP A 28 3.55 8.40 -1.93
C ASP A 28 2.68 7.14 -1.89
N LEU A 29 2.97 6.20 -0.99
CA LEU A 29 2.12 5.03 -0.74
C LEU A 29 0.73 5.44 -0.23
N GLU A 30 0.63 6.38 0.71
CA GLU A 30 -0.67 6.90 1.16
C GLU A 30 -1.42 7.65 0.05
N ARG A 31 -0.70 8.36 -0.82
CA ARG A 31 -1.30 8.97 -2.01
C ARG A 31 -1.87 7.89 -2.94
N ALA A 32 -1.12 6.84 -3.24
CA ALA A 32 -1.59 5.71 -4.05
C ALA A 32 -2.81 5.01 -3.44
N LYS A 33 -2.83 4.79 -2.11
CA LYS A 33 -4.01 4.24 -1.41
C LYS A 33 -5.24 5.10 -1.61
N THR A 34 -5.08 6.43 -1.50
CA THR A 34 -6.16 7.40 -1.70
C THR A 34 -6.69 7.35 -3.13
N LEU A 35 -5.81 7.31 -4.13
CA LEU A 35 -6.19 7.17 -5.54
C LEU A 35 -6.92 5.84 -5.82
N CYS A 36 -6.55 4.79 -5.09
CA CYS A 36 -7.20 3.48 -5.21
C CYS A 36 -8.64 3.46 -4.67
N ALA A 37 -9.06 4.43 -3.84
CA ALA A 37 -10.30 4.36 -3.08
C ALA A 37 -11.56 4.12 -3.94
N GLY A 38 -11.61 4.70 -5.14
CA GLY A 38 -12.73 4.56 -6.09
C GLY A 38 -12.60 3.41 -7.08
N CYS A 39 -11.57 2.56 -6.98
CA CYS A 39 -11.35 1.48 -7.94
C CYS A 39 -12.41 0.35 -7.77
N PRO A 40 -13.05 -0.13 -8.86
CA PRO A 40 -14.11 -1.13 -8.77
C PRO A 40 -13.60 -2.54 -8.39
N VAL A 41 -12.32 -2.82 -8.65
CA VAL A 41 -11.72 -4.16 -8.48
C VAL A 41 -10.85 -4.27 -7.22
N ARG A 42 -10.96 -3.33 -6.27
CA ARG A 42 -10.11 -3.28 -5.06
C ARG A 42 -9.96 -4.62 -4.34
N ARG A 43 -11.09 -5.28 -4.05
CA ARG A 43 -11.12 -6.55 -3.33
C ARG A 43 -10.40 -7.67 -4.07
N GLN A 44 -10.57 -7.74 -5.39
CA GLN A 44 -9.95 -8.78 -6.22
C GLN A 44 -8.46 -8.51 -6.43
N CYS A 45 -8.10 -7.23 -6.62
CA CYS A 45 -6.71 -6.79 -6.71
C CYS A 45 -5.94 -7.11 -5.42
N LEU A 46 -6.53 -6.84 -4.25
CA LEU A 46 -5.93 -7.20 -2.95
C LEU A 46 -5.78 -8.72 -2.80
N ALA A 47 -6.82 -9.49 -3.12
CA ALA A 47 -6.75 -10.95 -3.03
C ALA A 47 -5.65 -11.53 -3.93
N ALA A 48 -5.55 -11.05 -5.17
CA ALA A 48 -4.52 -11.50 -6.11
C ALA A 48 -3.11 -11.16 -5.64
N ALA A 49 -2.92 -9.98 -5.02
CA ALA A 49 -1.62 -9.57 -4.51
C ALA A 49 -1.18 -10.39 -3.28
N LEU A 50 -2.13 -10.77 -2.43
CA LEU A 50 -1.86 -11.69 -1.31
C LEU A 50 -1.55 -13.10 -1.78
N GLU A 51 -2.30 -13.61 -2.77
CA GLU A 51 -2.05 -14.93 -3.38
C GLU A 51 -0.65 -15.02 -3.99
N ARG A 52 -0.19 -13.94 -4.63
CA ARG A 52 1.14 -13.85 -5.25
C ARG A 52 2.26 -13.55 -4.25
N ALA A 53 1.91 -13.27 -2.99
CA ALA A 53 2.83 -12.76 -1.98
C ALA A 53 3.66 -11.59 -2.51
N GLU A 54 2.98 -10.59 -3.11
CA GLU A 54 3.65 -9.45 -3.74
C GLU A 54 4.68 -8.84 -2.78
N PRO A 55 5.90 -8.54 -3.26
CA PRO A 55 7.00 -8.19 -2.39
C PRO A 55 6.76 -6.83 -1.74
N TRP A 56 6.11 -5.90 -2.45
CA TRP A 56 5.72 -4.59 -1.92
C TRP A 56 4.78 -3.82 -2.88
N GLY A 57 4.22 -2.70 -2.41
CA GLY A 57 3.46 -1.73 -3.22
C GLY A 57 2.05 -1.49 -2.70
N VAL A 58 1.24 -0.69 -3.42
CA VAL A 58 -0.18 -0.49 -3.11
C VAL A 58 -1.06 -1.37 -3.98
N TRP A 59 -1.86 -2.22 -3.34
CA TRP A 59 -2.73 -3.19 -3.98
C TRP A 59 -4.12 -3.15 -3.34
N GLY A 60 -5.16 -2.95 -4.15
CA GLY A 60 -6.55 -2.90 -3.67
C GLY A 60 -6.87 -1.80 -2.64
N GLY A 61 -5.99 -0.80 -2.50
CA GLY A 61 -6.11 0.28 -1.53
C GLY A 61 -5.36 0.02 -0.22
N GLU A 62 -4.57 -1.04 -0.16
CA GLU A 62 -3.72 -1.39 0.97
C GLU A 62 -2.25 -1.41 0.58
N ILE A 63 -1.37 -1.13 1.55
CA ILE A 63 0.07 -1.32 1.34
C ILE A 63 0.36 -2.78 1.61
N ILE A 64 1.09 -3.42 0.69
CA ILE A 64 1.66 -4.74 0.89
C ILE A 64 3.17 -4.58 1.12
N ASP A 65 3.70 -5.34 2.06
CA ASP A 65 5.13 -5.60 2.23
C ASP A 65 5.29 -7.09 2.54
N ARG A 66 6.14 -7.77 1.76
CA ARG A 66 6.44 -9.20 1.94
C ARG A 66 5.19 -10.07 2.08
N GLY A 67 4.21 -9.86 1.19
CA GLY A 67 2.95 -10.61 1.16
C GLY A 67 1.98 -10.32 2.32
N SER A 68 2.22 -9.30 3.15
CA SER A 68 1.36 -8.92 4.27
C SER A 68 0.81 -7.51 4.11
N VAL A 69 -0.45 -7.30 4.54
CA VAL A 69 -1.07 -5.98 4.55
C VAL A 69 -0.50 -5.13 5.68
N LEU A 70 -0.08 -3.91 5.35
CA LEU A 70 0.32 -2.87 6.29
C LEU A 70 -0.64 -1.68 6.20
N SER A 71 -1.07 -1.19 7.37
CA SER A 71 -1.86 0.04 7.42
C SER A 71 -1.03 1.28 7.06
N PHE A 72 0.27 1.28 7.40
CA PHE A 72 1.22 2.36 7.13
C PHE A 72 2.67 1.84 7.08
N LYS A 73 3.47 2.27 6.10
CA LYS A 73 4.90 1.93 6.00
C LYS A 73 5.72 2.88 6.88
N ARG A 74 6.53 2.36 7.80
CA ARG A 74 7.44 3.20 8.60
C ARG A 74 8.51 3.81 7.68
N PRO A 75 8.81 5.13 7.79
CA PRO A 75 9.90 5.73 7.04
C PRO A 75 11.21 4.99 7.31
N ARG A 76 11.99 4.72 6.25
CA ARG A 76 13.35 4.22 6.42
C ARG A 76 14.20 5.35 7.02
N GLY A 77 14.82 5.08 8.15
CA GLY A 77 15.64 6.04 8.88
C GLY A 77 15.93 5.53 10.28
N ARG A 78 17.02 6.02 10.88
CA ARG A 78 17.39 5.70 12.26
C ARG A 78 16.17 5.93 13.16
N PRO A 79 15.77 4.96 14.02
CA PRO A 79 14.80 5.22 15.07
C PRO A 79 15.18 6.52 15.78
N ARG A 80 14.23 7.44 15.99
CA ARG A 80 14.51 8.70 16.68
C ARG A 80 15.20 8.36 18.01
N LYS A 81 16.43 8.83 18.20
CA LYS A 81 17.25 8.61 19.40
C LYS A 81 16.75 9.48 20.56
N ASP A 82 15.45 9.44 20.88
CA ASP A 82 14.86 10.14 22.02
C ASP A 82 13.67 9.36 22.59
N GLN A 83 13.99 8.27 23.30
CA GLN A 83 13.16 7.76 24.41
C GLN A 83 14.06 7.41 25.61
N ARG A 84 15.04 8.27 25.91
CA ARG A 84 15.76 8.25 27.19
C ARG A 84 15.59 9.58 27.90
N ARG A 85 14.37 9.83 28.37
CA ARG A 85 13.95 10.75 29.44
C ARG A 85 12.41 10.58 29.52
N ASP A 86 11.77 10.07 30.55
CA ASP A 86 11.98 10.20 31.99
C ASP A 86 11.53 8.92 32.73
N GLY A 87 12.31 8.51 33.72
CA GLY A 87 11.81 7.67 34.80
C GLY A 87 11.22 8.53 35.93
N ALA A 88 10.59 7.82 36.87
CA ALA A 88 10.33 8.18 38.27
C ALA A 88 8.86 8.47 38.65
N ALA A 89 8.36 7.56 39.50
CA ALA A 89 7.55 7.77 40.69
C ALA A 89 6.14 8.37 40.56
N ALA A 90 5.14 7.52 40.79
CA ALA A 90 4.27 7.61 41.96
C ALA A 90 3.71 6.21 42.28
#